data_AF-A0A446D1U4-F1
#
_entry.id   AF-A0A446D1U4-F1
#
_cell.length_a   1.000
_cell.length_b   1.000
_cell.length_c   1.000
_cell.angle_alpha   90.00
_cell.angle_beta   90.00
_cell.angle_gamma   90.00
#
_symmetry.space_group_name_H-M   'P 1'
#
loop_
_entity.id
_entity.type
_entity.pdbx_description
1 polymer ?
#
loop_
_entity_poly.entity_id
_entity_poly.type
_entity_poly.pdbx_seq_one_letter_code
_entity_poly.pdbx_strand_id
1 'polypeptide(L)'
;MERWLNEGAHALRSLFSLAQQYRYSGCTRDDFAAKNAAARAALEKFGELPQDVLEGMRRSKFAPPIARRGLQQRGDSAAAAAPPTNEGTAADPAEAKSTGTGEDEQA
;
A
#
# COMPACT_ATOMS: atom_id res chain seq x y z
N MET A 1 -22.07 -35.29 -34.06
CA MET A 1 -20.89 -35.12 -33.18
C MET A 1 -20.31 -33.71 -33.29
N GLU A 2 -20.17 -33.17 -34.51
CA GLU A 2 -19.60 -31.83 -34.79
C GLU A 2 -20.33 -30.64 -34.12
N ARG A 3 -21.65 -30.70 -33.95
CA ARG A 3 -22.43 -29.62 -33.28
C ARG A 3 -21.95 -29.35 -31.85
N TRP A 4 -21.69 -30.40 -31.07
CA TRP A 4 -21.23 -30.27 -29.68
C TRP A 4 -19.81 -29.74 -29.60
N LEU A 5 -18.97 -30.09 -30.57
CA LEU A 5 -17.61 -29.59 -30.67
C LEU A 5 -17.58 -28.08 -30.96
N ASN A 6 -18.40 -27.63 -31.91
CA ASN A 6 -18.53 -26.21 -32.24
C ASN A 6 -19.08 -25.39 -31.06
N GLU A 7 -20.09 -25.92 -30.35
CA GLU A 7 -20.67 -25.27 -29.17
C GLU A 7 -19.64 -25.12 -28.04
N GLY A 8 -18.89 -26.19 -27.75
CA GLY A 8 -17.82 -26.16 -26.74
C GLY A 8 -16.70 -25.19 -27.12
N ALA A 9 -16.26 -25.20 -28.38
CA ALA A 9 -15.24 -24.28 -28.88
C ALA A 9 -15.70 -22.81 -28.84
N HIS A 10 -17.00 -22.56 -29.02
CA HIS A 10 -17.56 -21.22 -28.89
C HIS A 10 -17.56 -20.75 -27.43
N ALA A 11 -18.01 -21.59 -26.49
CA ALA A 11 -17.99 -21.28 -25.06
C ALA A 11 -16.57 -20.95 -24.56
N LEU A 12 -15.57 -21.73 -24.97
CA LEU A 12 -14.17 -21.47 -24.61
C LEU A 12 -13.68 -20.13 -25.17
N ARG A 13 -13.89 -19.87 -26.47
CA ARG A 13 -13.48 -18.59 -27.07
C ARG A 13 -14.16 -17.41 -26.39
N SER A 14 -15.47 -17.49 -26.14
CA SER A 14 -16.23 -16.45 -25.45
C SER A 14 -15.66 -16.14 -24.06
N LEU A 15 -15.37 -17.18 -23.26
CA LEU A 15 -14.77 -17.03 -21.94
C LEU A 15 -13.40 -16.36 -22.01
N PHE A 16 -12.51 -16.84 -22.88
CA PHE A 16 -11.15 -16.30 -23.00
C PHE A 16 -11.13 -14.89 -23.60
N SER A 17 -12.03 -14.56 -24.51
CA SER A 17 -12.16 -13.20 -25.05
C SER A 17 -12.48 -12.18 -23.96
N LEU A 18 -13.29 -12.54 -22.95
CA LEU A 18 -13.58 -11.65 -21.83
C LEU A 18 -12.33 -11.42 -20.96
N ALA A 19 -11.58 -12.49 -20.66
CA ALA A 19 -10.37 -12.39 -19.86
C ALA A 19 -9.28 -11.54 -20.54
N GLN A 20 -9.19 -11.57 -21.88
CA GLN A 20 -8.21 -10.80 -22.66
C GLN A 20 -8.42 -9.28 -22.59
N GLN A 21 -9.66 -8.84 -22.33
CA GLN A 21 -10.00 -7.42 -22.18
C GLN A 21 -9.55 -6.86 -20.83
N TYR A 22 -9.18 -7.70 -19.86
CA TYR A 22 -8.66 -7.23 -18.59
C TYR A 22 -7.40 -6.39 -18.79
N ARG A 23 -7.37 -5.21 -18.17
CA ARG A 23 -6.23 -4.30 -18.18
C ARG A 23 -5.92 -3.90 -16.75
N TYR A 24 -4.70 -4.19 -16.32
CA TYR A 24 -4.24 -3.86 -14.99
C TYR A 24 -3.91 -2.37 -14.90
N SER A 25 -4.51 -1.66 -13.93
CA SER A 25 -4.28 -0.23 -13.69
C SER A 25 -3.18 0.05 -12.67
N GLY A 26 -2.87 -0.91 -11.78
CA GLY A 26 -1.92 -0.70 -10.68
C GLY A 26 -2.41 0.18 -9.53
N CYS A 27 -3.67 0.61 -9.56
CA CYS A 27 -4.24 1.50 -8.55
C CYS A 27 -4.93 0.72 -7.43
N THR A 28 -4.78 1.20 -6.21
CA THR A 28 -5.51 0.71 -5.04
C THR A 28 -6.70 1.61 -4.74
N ARG A 29 -7.63 1.11 -3.92
CA ARG A 29 -8.81 1.86 -3.47
C ARG A 29 -8.44 3.13 -2.68
N ASP A 30 -7.32 3.07 -1.96
CA ASP A 30 -6.77 4.21 -1.22
C ASP A 30 -6.21 5.29 -2.15
N ASP A 31 -5.69 4.91 -3.33
CA ASP A 31 -5.23 5.88 -4.34
C ASP A 31 -6.37 6.74 -4.89
N PHE A 32 -7.56 6.16 -5.03
CA PHE A 32 -8.77 6.90 -5.42
C PHE A 32 -9.28 7.80 -4.30
N ALA A 33 -9.18 7.38 -3.03
CA ALA A 33 -9.51 8.21 -1.88
C ALA A 33 -8.55 9.40 -1.72
N ALA A 34 -7.24 9.17 -1.92
CA ALA A 34 -6.20 10.17 -1.83
C ALA A 34 -6.07 11.07 -3.09
N LYS A 35 -6.80 10.75 -4.17
CA LYS A 35 -6.74 11.45 -5.47
C LYS A 35 -5.33 11.51 -6.06
N ASN A 36 -4.60 10.41 -5.96
CA ASN A 36 -3.22 10.29 -6.39
C ASN A 36 -3.06 10.43 -7.92
N ALA A 37 -1.83 10.72 -8.38
CA ALA A 37 -1.51 10.78 -9.81
C ALA A 37 -1.83 9.46 -10.54
N ALA A 38 -1.63 8.31 -9.88
CA ALA A 38 -1.99 7.00 -10.43
C ALA A 38 -3.50 6.86 -10.67
N ALA A 39 -4.34 7.34 -9.74
CA ALA A 39 -5.80 7.29 -9.88
C ALA A 39 -6.28 8.16 -11.04
N ARG A 40 -5.71 9.36 -11.22
CA ARG A 40 -6.02 10.23 -12.36
C ARG A 40 -5.63 9.58 -13.69
N ALA A 41 -4.43 9.01 -13.78
CA ALA A 41 -3.98 8.31 -14.99
C ALA A 41 -4.85 7.09 -15.32
N ALA A 42 -5.41 6.40 -14.32
CA ALA A 42 -6.34 5.30 -14.54
C ALA A 42 -7.72 5.79 -15.01
N LEU A 43 -8.23 6.90 -14.47
CA LEU A 43 -9.47 7.52 -14.95
C LEU A 43 -9.36 7.94 -16.42
N GLU A 44 -8.23 8.52 -16.82
CA GLU A 44 -7.99 8.89 -18.23
C GLU A 44 -7.94 7.66 -19.15
N LYS A 45 -7.37 6.54 -18.68
CA LYS A 45 -7.20 5.32 -19.49
C LYS A 45 -8.44 4.42 -19.54
N PHE A 46 -9.21 4.37 -18.47
CA PHE A 46 -10.27 3.36 -18.27
C PHE A 46 -11.65 3.98 -18.02
N GLY A 47 -11.74 5.30 -17.85
CA GLY A 47 -12.97 6.00 -17.52
C GLY A 47 -13.29 5.96 -16.02
N GLU A 48 -14.50 6.42 -15.69
CA GLU A 48 -14.97 6.53 -14.31
C GLU A 48 -15.35 5.17 -13.73
N LEU A 49 -14.91 4.91 -12.50
CA LEU A 49 -15.26 3.69 -11.76
C LEU A 49 -16.48 3.96 -10.85
N PRO A 50 -17.52 3.10 -10.89
CA PRO A 50 -18.67 3.24 -10.01
C PRO A 50 -18.28 3.26 -8.52
N GLN A 51 -18.86 4.21 -7.80
CA GLN A 51 -18.54 4.46 -6.39
C GLN A 51 -18.88 3.26 -5.49
N ASP A 52 -19.92 2.48 -5.83
CA ASP A 52 -20.31 1.28 -5.09
C ASP A 52 -19.28 0.13 -5.17
N VAL A 53 -18.46 0.09 -6.21
CA VAL A 53 -17.31 -0.83 -6.33
C VAL A 53 -16.13 -0.34 -5.47
N LEU A 54 -15.92 0.98 -5.43
CA LEU A 54 -14.93 1.61 -4.55
C LEU A 54 -15.31 1.44 -3.08
N GLU A 55 -16.58 1.50 -2.72
CA GLU A 55 -17.05 1.26 -1.35
C GLU A 55 -17.12 -0.23 -1.01
N GLY A 56 -17.05 -1.10 -2.02
CA GLY A 56 -17.15 -2.55 -1.86
C GLY A 56 -18.57 -3.04 -1.58
N MET A 57 -19.60 -2.23 -1.89
CA MET A 57 -21.00 -2.64 -1.89
C MET A 57 -21.32 -3.57 -3.07
N ARG A 58 -20.80 -3.24 -4.26
CA ARG A 58 -20.95 -4.09 -5.46
C ARG A 58 -19.85 -5.14 -5.50
N ARG A 59 -20.18 -6.38 -5.13
CA ARG A 59 -19.26 -7.54 -5.15
C ARG A 59 -19.90 -8.72 -5.87
N SER A 60 -19.08 -9.54 -6.52
CA SER A 60 -19.56 -10.79 -7.13
C SER A 60 -20.17 -11.70 -6.07
N LYS A 61 -21.25 -12.41 -6.43
CA LYS A 61 -21.87 -13.44 -5.58
C LYS A 61 -20.89 -14.55 -5.17
N PHE A 62 -19.84 -14.75 -5.97
CA PHE A 62 -18.80 -15.76 -5.73
C PHE A 62 -17.53 -15.16 -5.09
N ALA A 63 -17.53 -13.88 -4.71
CA ALA A 63 -16.38 -13.27 -4.06
C ALA A 63 -16.23 -13.81 -2.61
N PRO A 64 -15.00 -14.09 -2.15
CA PRO A 64 -14.77 -14.54 -0.78
C PRO A 64 -15.20 -13.47 0.25
N PRO A 65 -15.55 -13.85 1.49
CA PRO A 65 -15.85 -12.89 2.55
C PRO A 65 -14.62 -12.04 2.88
N ILE A 66 -14.81 -10.75 3.16
CA ILE A 66 -13.70 -9.84 3.49
C ILE A 66 -13.33 -10.04 4.96
N ALA A 67 -12.17 -10.64 5.21
CA ALA A 67 -11.53 -10.57 6.52
C ALA A 67 -10.94 -9.16 6.71
N ARG A 68 -11.60 -8.31 7.49
CA ARG A 68 -11.09 -6.98 7.87
C ARG A 68 -9.96 -7.14 8.90
N ARG A 69 -8.80 -7.64 8.48
CA ARG A 69 -7.61 -7.76 9.35
C ARG A 69 -6.62 -6.60 9.14
N GLY A 70 -6.61 -5.97 7.97
CA GLY A 70 -5.57 -4.99 7.59
C GLY A 70 -5.92 -3.51 7.80
N LEU A 71 -7.20 -3.14 7.97
CA LEU A 71 -7.56 -1.71 8.14
C LEU A 71 -7.25 -1.20 9.56
N GLN A 72 -7.38 -2.06 10.58
CA GLN A 72 -6.99 -1.73 11.96
C GLN A 72 -5.48 -1.47 12.10
N GLN A 73 -4.62 -2.30 11.47
CA GLN A 73 -3.17 -2.20 11.67
C GLN A 73 -2.54 -0.88 11.21
N ARG A 74 -3.14 -0.21 10.20
CA ARG A 74 -2.65 1.11 9.72
C ARG A 74 -3.20 2.26 10.56
N GLY A 75 -4.41 2.15 11.12
CA GLY A 75 -4.94 3.12 12.09
C GLY A 75 -4.13 3.15 13.39
N ASP A 76 -3.70 1.97 13.86
CA ASP A 76 -2.90 1.85 15.09
C ASP A 76 -1.42 2.27 14.89
N SER A 77 -0.84 2.10 13.69
CA SER A 77 0.54 2.55 13.41
C SER A 77 0.70 4.06 13.27
N ALA A 78 -0.35 4.79 12.88
CA ALA A 78 -0.29 6.25 12.78
C ALA A 78 -0.46 6.94 14.15
N ALA A 79 -1.06 6.26 15.14
CA ALA A 79 -1.27 6.78 16.49
C ALA A 79 -0.05 6.59 17.43
N ALA A 80 0.97 5.84 17.02
CA ALA A 80 2.17 5.57 17.83
C ALA A 80 3.33 6.57 17.64
N ALA A 81 3.13 7.68 16.90
CA ALA A 81 4.09 8.77 16.83
C ALA A 81 3.76 9.84 17.90
N ALA A 82 4.14 9.57 19.14
CA ALA A 82 4.14 10.55 20.23
C ALA A 82 5.30 11.58 20.04
N PRO A 83 5.18 12.82 20.58
CA PRO A 83 5.90 14.01 20.11
C PRO A 83 7.36 14.08 20.60
N PRO A 84 8.21 14.96 20.02
CA PRO A 84 9.58 15.15 20.47
C PRO A 84 9.60 15.90 21.80
N THR A 85 10.01 15.23 22.88
CA THR A 85 10.33 15.88 24.15
C THR A 85 11.67 16.58 24.00
N ASN A 86 11.62 17.91 23.95
CA ASN A 86 12.76 18.81 24.02
C ASN A 86 13.12 19.01 25.49
N GLU A 87 14.29 18.54 25.94
CA GLU A 87 14.85 18.91 27.24
C GLU A 87 16.24 19.53 27.04
N GLY A 88 16.32 20.84 27.28
CA GLY A 88 17.55 21.59 27.37
C GLY A 88 17.96 21.84 28.82
N THR A 89 19.26 21.65 29.06
CA THR A 89 20.14 22.43 29.96
C THR A 89 19.89 22.41 31.48
N ALA A 90 20.89 21.89 32.22
CA ALA A 90 21.48 22.55 33.41
C ALA A 90 22.86 21.94 33.73
N ALA A 91 23.80 22.77 34.18
CA ALA A 91 25.25 22.55 34.22
C ALA A 91 25.83 22.21 35.62
N ASP A 92 27.04 21.61 35.58
CA ASP A 92 28.24 21.72 36.48
C ASP A 92 28.18 21.21 37.95
N PRO A 93 29.32 21.00 38.70
CA PRO A 93 30.73 20.73 38.34
C PRO A 93 31.44 19.57 39.11
N ALA A 94 32.64 19.22 38.60
CA ALA A 94 33.93 18.88 39.26
C ALA A 94 34.06 17.88 40.44
N GLU A 95 34.97 16.90 40.31
CA GLU A 95 36.19 16.81 41.16
C GLU A 95 37.28 15.93 40.54
N ALA A 96 38.54 16.19 40.92
CA ALA A 96 39.76 15.90 40.20
C ALA A 96 40.66 14.82 40.85
N LYS A 97 41.51 14.17 40.03
CA LYS A 97 42.96 13.92 40.27
C LYS A 97 43.57 13.27 39.01
N SER A 98 44.49 13.93 38.30
CA SER A 98 45.96 13.92 38.51
C SER A 98 46.56 12.54 38.22
N THR A 99 47.58 12.29 37.39
CA THR A 99 48.60 13.08 36.66
C THR A 99 49.44 12.05 35.89
N GLY A 100 50.00 12.38 34.73
CA GLY A 100 50.98 11.51 34.06
C GLY A 100 51.43 12.04 32.71
N THR A 101 52.50 12.83 32.74
CA THR A 101 53.22 13.50 31.65
C THR A 101 54.11 12.54 30.83
N GLY A 102 54.36 12.87 29.55
CA GLY A 102 55.46 12.36 28.70
C GLY A 102 54.92 11.90 27.34
N GLU A 103 54.98 12.69 26.27
CA GLU A 103 56.12 12.94 25.35
C GLU A 103 56.57 11.73 24.51
N ASP A 104 56.93 12.03 23.25
CA ASP A 104 57.53 11.20 22.19
C ASP A 104 56.61 10.28 21.37
N GLU A 105 56.82 10.02 20.08
CA GLU A 105 57.62 10.60 18.98
C GLU A 105 57.30 9.75 17.73
N GLN A 106 57.14 10.41 16.57
CA GLN A 106 57.33 9.97 15.17
C GLN A 106 56.70 8.69 14.58
N ALA A 107 56.36 8.87 13.30
CA ALA A 107 56.04 7.88 12.29
C ALA A 107 57.31 7.23 11.71
#